data_AF-A0A3M2DGM3-F1
#
_entry.id   AF-A0A3M2DGM3-F1
#
_cell.length_a   1.000
_cell.length_b   1.000
_cell.length_c   1.000
_cell.angle_alpha   90.00
_cell.angle_beta   90.00
_cell.angle_gamma   90.00
#
_symmetry.space_group_name_H-M   'P 1'
#
loop_
_entity.id
_entity.type
_entity.pdbx_description
1 polymer ?
#
loop_
_entity_poly.entity_id
_entity_poly.type
_entity_poly.pdbx_seq_one_letter_code
_entity_poly.pdbx_strand_id
1 'polypeptide(L)'
;MAHDPYGEHVSSLGALVGTWLALLALTVTTVAVARVDLGSLNVVAALGIASVKAAIVALVFMHLKHGGRFLRVVFTVSVAFAVLFIGLVLFDTKQYEPDVAAYRAARAAAVGGEAPAAPARKASGTAPAR
;
A
#
# COMPACT_ATOMS: atom_id res chain seq x y z
N MET A 1 -9.59 -50.10 -22.05
CA MET A 1 -9.89 -48.80 -21.42
C MET A 1 -9.15 -48.76 -20.10
N ALA A 2 -7.92 -48.25 -20.10
CA ALA A 2 -7.15 -48.06 -18.89
C ALA A 2 -7.60 -46.75 -18.24
N HIS A 3 -8.02 -46.82 -16.98
CA HIS A 3 -8.29 -45.65 -16.15
C HIS A 3 -6.95 -45.11 -15.65
N ASP A 4 -6.61 -43.89 -16.04
CA ASP A 4 -5.50 -43.17 -15.44
C ASP A 4 -5.92 -42.69 -14.04
N PRO A 5 -5.19 -43.06 -12.97
CA PRO A 5 -5.42 -42.54 -11.64
C PRO A 5 -4.77 -41.16 -11.54
N TYR A 6 -5.36 -40.16 -12.20
CA TYR A 6 -5.02 -38.76 -11.95
C TYR A 6 -5.58 -38.36 -10.58
N GLY A 7 -4.86 -38.76 -9.53
CA GLY A 7 -4.92 -38.09 -8.24
C GLY A 7 -4.34 -36.69 -8.41
N GLU A 8 -5.14 -35.80 -9.00
CA GLU A 8 -4.87 -34.38 -9.09
C GLU A 8 -4.71 -33.88 -7.65
N HIS A 9 -3.46 -33.72 -7.19
CA HIS A 9 -3.15 -33.18 -5.87
C HIS A 9 -3.37 -31.66 -5.89
N VAL A 10 -4.61 -31.25 -6.19
CA VAL A 10 -5.07 -29.91 -5.90
C VAL A 10 -5.09 -29.78 -4.38
N SER A 11 -4.40 -28.76 -3.89
CA SER A 11 -4.24 -28.39 -2.47
C SER A 11 -5.40 -28.88 -1.59
N SER A 12 -5.11 -29.61 -0.51
CA SER A 12 -6.14 -30.26 0.30
C SER A 12 -7.26 -29.29 0.65
N LEU A 13 -8.51 -29.70 0.41
CA LEU A 13 -9.69 -28.89 0.67
C LEU A 13 -9.68 -28.28 2.09
N GLY A 14 -9.11 -29.03 3.05
CA GLY A 14 -8.91 -28.58 4.43
C GLY A 14 -7.97 -27.38 4.58
N ALA A 15 -6.91 -27.26 3.78
CA ALA A 15 -6.03 -26.09 3.80
C ALA A 15 -6.76 -24.83 3.30
N LEU A 16 -7.61 -24.95 2.28
CA LEU A 16 -8.42 -23.83 1.81
C LEU A 16 -9.45 -23.40 2.86
N VAL A 17 -10.17 -24.35 3.46
CA VAL A 17 -11.20 -24.06 4.48
C VAL A 17 -10.57 -23.45 5.73
N GLY A 18 -9.45 -23.98 6.20
CA GLY A 18 -8.72 -23.41 7.34
C GLY A 18 -8.24 -21.99 7.09
N THR A 19 -7.76 -21.71 5.86
CA THR A 19 -7.33 -20.37 5.47
C THR A 19 -8.53 -19.43 5.34
N TRP A 20 -9.65 -19.89 4.79
CA TRP A 20 -10.88 -19.12 4.70
C TRP A 20 -11.37 -18.68 6.09
N LEU A 21 -11.39 -19.58 7.07
CA LEU A 21 -11.74 -19.26 8.45
C LEU A 21 -10.76 -18.25 9.07
N ALA A 22 -9.45 -18.44 8.87
CA ALA A 22 -8.43 -17.51 9.37
C ALA A 22 -8.60 -16.09 8.77
N LEU A 23 -8.91 -16.00 7.47
CA LEU A 23 -9.15 -14.72 6.80
C LEU A 23 -10.45 -14.05 7.26
N LEU A 24 -11.50 -14.82 7.53
CA LEU A 24 -12.73 -14.30 8.12
C LEU A 24 -12.50 -13.77 9.52
N ALA A 25 -11.81 -14.52 10.38
CA ALA A 25 -11.45 -14.08 11.72
C ALA A 25 -10.67 -12.76 11.68
N LEU A 26 -9.64 -12.67 10.83
CA LEU A 26 -8.87 -11.43 10.65
C LEU A 26 -9.73 -10.27 10.15
N THR A 27 -10.73 -10.53 9.32
CA THR A 27 -11.63 -9.50 8.78
C THR A 27 -12.57 -8.96 9.86
N VAL A 28 -13.09 -9.82 10.73
CA VAL A 28 -13.86 -9.40 11.91
C VAL A 28 -12.97 -8.56 12.82
N THR A 29 -11.73 -8.98 13.04
CA THR A 29 -10.75 -8.21 13.83
C THR A 29 -10.47 -6.85 13.23
N THR A 30 -10.32 -6.70 11.91
CA THR A 30 -10.12 -5.37 11.29
C THR A 30 -11.33 -4.48 11.49
N VAL A 31 -12.55 -4.99 11.33
CA VAL A 31 -13.76 -4.21 11.58
C VAL A 31 -13.85 -3.81 13.06
N ALA A 32 -13.54 -4.72 13.98
CA ALA A 32 -13.54 -4.41 15.41
C ALA A 32 -12.53 -3.31 15.75
N VAL A 33 -11.29 -3.40 15.25
CA VAL A 33 -10.25 -2.39 15.47
C VAL A 33 -10.64 -1.06 14.84
N ALA A 34 -11.23 -1.06 13.64
CA ALA A 34 -11.71 0.16 12.99
C ALA A 34 -12.83 0.89 13.77
N ARG A 35 -13.51 0.19 14.70
CA ARG A 35 -14.56 0.77 15.55
C ARG A 35 -14.03 1.32 16.86
N VAL A 36 -12.75 1.09 17.19
CA VAL A 36 -12.08 1.62 18.37
C VAL A 36 -11.21 2.80 17.94
N ASP A 37 -11.45 3.98 18.50
CA ASP A 37 -10.65 5.16 18.23
C ASP A 37 -9.33 5.14 19.01
N LEU A 38 -8.30 4.61 18.34
CA LEU A 38 -6.92 4.57 18.84
C LEU A 38 -6.10 5.80 18.39
N GLY A 39 -6.74 6.78 17.72
CA GLY A 39 -6.08 7.95 17.15
C GLY A 39 -5.06 7.57 16.07
N SER A 40 -3.81 8.04 16.20
CA SER A 40 -2.73 7.77 15.23
C SER A 40 -2.34 6.29 15.13
N LEU A 41 -2.55 5.52 16.20
CA LEU A 41 -2.23 4.09 16.23
C LEU A 41 -3.22 3.25 15.42
N ASN A 42 -4.38 3.80 15.06
CA ASN A 42 -5.39 3.06 14.30
C ASN A 42 -4.88 2.69 12.90
N VAL A 43 -4.12 3.58 12.26
CA VAL A 43 -3.49 3.32 10.96
C VAL A 43 -2.43 2.22 11.07
N VAL A 44 -1.60 2.26 12.11
CA VAL A 44 -0.56 1.24 12.33
C VAL A 44 -1.18 -0.12 12.60
N ALA A 45 -2.22 -0.18 13.45
CA ALA A 45 -2.95 -1.41 13.73
C ALA A 45 -3.64 -1.96 12.48
N ALA A 46 -4.35 -1.12 11.72
CA ALA A 46 -5.00 -1.50 10.48
C ALA A 46 -4.01 -2.06 9.44
N LEU A 47 -2.87 -1.39 9.28
CA LEU A 47 -1.81 -1.81 8.35
C LEU A 47 -1.14 -3.12 8.79
N GLY A 48 -0.93 -3.30 10.11
CA GLY A 48 -0.41 -4.54 10.68
C GLY A 48 -1.34 -5.72 10.41
N ILE A 49 -2.63 -5.59 10.69
CA ILE A 49 -3.62 -6.66 10.43
C ILE A 49 -3.73 -6.94 8.93
N ALA A 50 -3.74 -5.90 8.10
CA ALA A 50 -3.74 -6.05 6.65
C ALA A 50 -2.51 -6.83 6.14
N SER A 51 -1.32 -6.58 6.72
CA SER A 51 -0.08 -7.27 6.38
C SER A 51 -0.13 -8.75 6.74
N VAL A 52 -0.66 -9.10 7.91
CA VAL A 52 -0.86 -10.51 8.30
C VAL A 52 -1.84 -11.20 7.36
N LYS A 53 -2.94 -10.53 6.99
CA LYS A 53 -3.90 -11.05 6.00
C LYS A 53 -3.22 -11.34 4.66
N ALA A 54 -2.43 -10.39 4.17
CA ALA A 54 -1.68 -10.54 2.92
C ALA A 54 -0.66 -11.70 2.99
N ALA A 55 0.03 -11.87 4.12
CA ALA A 55 0.97 -12.97 4.32
C ALA A 55 0.29 -14.35 4.26
N ILE A 56 -0.88 -14.50 4.91
CA ILE A 56 -1.67 -15.75 4.86
C ILE A 56 -2.09 -16.05 3.41
N VAL A 57 -2.59 -15.05 2.68
CA VAL A 57 -2.99 -15.21 1.27
C VAL A 57 -1.78 -15.61 0.41
N ALA A 58 -0.65 -14.94 0.58
CA ALA A 58 0.57 -15.21 -0.18
C ALA A 58 1.09 -16.63 0.08
N LEU A 59 1.16 -17.06 1.34
CA LEU A 59 1.68 -18.37 1.72
C LEU A 59 0.81 -19.54 1.21
N VAL A 60 -0.52 -19.38 1.23
CA VAL A 60 -1.47 -20.44 0.88
C VAL A 60 -1.93 -20.36 -0.57
N PHE A 61 -2.50 -19.24 -1.01
CA PHE A 61 -3.15 -19.11 -2.32
C PHE A 61 -2.17 -18.79 -3.45
N MET A 62 -1.11 -18.02 -3.19
CA MET A 62 -0.04 -17.83 -4.19
C MET A 62 0.95 -19.01 -4.22
N HIS A 63 0.65 -20.08 -3.47
CA HIS A 63 1.45 -21.29 -3.41
C HIS A 63 2.92 -21.03 -3.02
N LEU A 64 3.25 -19.92 -2.34
CA LEU A 64 4.64 -19.58 -2.01
C LEU A 64 5.34 -20.67 -1.18
N LYS A 65 4.58 -21.39 -0.35
CA LYS A 65 5.08 -22.49 0.48
C LYS A 65 5.45 -23.74 -0.35
N HIS A 66 4.65 -24.09 -1.37
CA HIS A 66 4.76 -25.36 -2.11
C HIS A 66 5.20 -25.19 -3.58
N GLY A 67 5.19 -23.97 -4.10
CA GLY A 67 5.59 -23.60 -5.46
C GLY A 67 7.09 -23.30 -5.57
N GLY A 68 7.52 -23.04 -6.81
CA GLY A 68 8.93 -22.84 -7.16
C GLY A 68 9.59 -21.67 -6.42
N ARG A 69 10.87 -21.84 -6.04
CA ARG A 69 11.69 -20.84 -5.32
C ARG A 69 11.70 -19.46 -6.00
N PHE A 70 11.54 -19.43 -7.32
CA PHE A 70 11.47 -18.22 -8.13
C PHE A 70 10.35 -17.26 -7.70
N LEU A 71 9.12 -17.76 -7.51
CA LEU A 71 7.97 -16.92 -7.13
C LEU A 71 8.16 -16.28 -5.75
N ARG A 72 8.84 -17.00 -4.85
CA ARG A 72 9.19 -16.52 -3.50
C ARG A 72 10.19 -15.36 -3.54
N VAL A 73 11.18 -15.44 -4.41
CA VAL A 73 12.18 -14.37 -4.59
C VAL A 73 11.52 -13.15 -5.23
N VAL A 74 10.76 -13.33 -6.32
CA VAL A 74 10.08 -12.22 -7.01
C VAL A 74 9.11 -11.50 -6.07
N PHE A 75 8.32 -12.23 -5.29
CA PHE A 75 7.41 -11.64 -4.29
C PHE A 75 8.17 -10.86 -3.21
N THR A 76 9.27 -11.42 -2.69
CA THR A 76 10.06 -10.71 -1.67
C THR A 76 10.66 -9.42 -2.23
N VAL A 77 11.20 -9.47 -3.45
CA VAL A 77 11.74 -8.29 -4.13
C VAL A 77 10.64 -7.26 -4.40
N SER A 78 9.47 -7.69 -4.88
CA SER A 78 8.37 -6.75 -5.15
C SER A 78 7.87 -6.06 -3.89
N VAL A 79 7.75 -6.79 -2.78
CA VAL A 79 7.38 -6.20 -1.48
C VAL A 79 8.47 -5.23 -0.99
N ALA A 80 9.75 -5.59 -1.12
CA ALA A 80 10.84 -4.68 -0.75
C ALA A 80 10.82 -3.37 -1.56
N PHE A 81 10.60 -3.46 -2.87
CA PHE A 81 10.45 -2.28 -3.73
C PHE A 81 9.19 -1.46 -3.39
N ALA A 82 8.08 -2.12 -3.07
CA ALA A 82 6.85 -1.43 -2.65
C ALA A 82 7.08 -0.64 -1.34
N VAL A 83 7.72 -1.26 -0.35
CA VAL A 83 8.08 -0.59 0.91
C VAL A 83 9.04 0.58 0.66
N LEU A 84 10.03 0.40 -0.21
CA LEU A 84 10.95 1.46 -0.61
C LEU A 84 10.20 2.65 -1.24
N PHE A 85 9.32 2.40 -2.21
CA PHE A 85 8.57 3.47 -2.86
C PHE A 85 7.58 4.17 -1.92
N ILE A 86 6.88 3.43 -1.06
CA ILE A 86 6.01 4.03 -0.04
C ILE A 86 6.85 4.93 0.89
N GLY A 87 8.03 4.45 1.32
CA GLY A 87 8.96 5.23 2.13
C GLY A 87 9.41 6.52 1.43
N LEU A 88 9.77 6.43 0.14
CA LEU A 88 10.19 7.60 -0.65
C LEU A 88 9.05 8.61 -0.81
N VAL A 89 7.83 8.17 -1.13
CA VAL A 89 6.67 9.06 -1.26
C VAL A 89 6.32 9.74 0.06
N LEU A 90 6.41 9.02 1.19
CA LEU A 90 6.18 9.61 2.50
C LEU A 90 7.27 10.63 2.87
N PHE A 91 8.53 10.33 2.56
CA PHE A 91 9.64 11.25 2.77
C PHE A 91 9.48 12.53 1.93
N ASP A 92 9.16 12.37 0.64
CA ASP A 92 8.90 13.47 -0.29
C ASP A 92 7.75 14.34 0.20
N THR A 93 6.61 13.74 0.55
CA THR A 93 5.44 14.46 1.08
C THR A 93 5.78 15.29 2.32
N LYS A 94 6.55 14.72 3.26
CA LYS A 94 6.98 15.41 4.49
C LYS A 94 7.89 16.60 4.20
N GLN A 95 8.75 16.49 3.18
CA GLN A 95 9.65 17.56 2.81
C GLN A 95 8.93 18.72 2.10
N TYR A 96 7.93 18.42 1.27
CA TYR A 96 7.15 19.44 0.56
C TYR A 96 6.08 20.11 1.42
N GLU A 97 5.63 19.48 2.51
CA GLU A 97 4.60 19.99 3.44
C GLU A 97 4.69 21.51 3.74
N PRO A 98 5.84 22.10 4.12
CA PRO A 98 5.96 23.53 4.38
C PRO A 98 5.66 24.41 3.16
N ASP A 99 6.11 24.02 1.97
CA ASP A 99 5.90 24.78 0.74
C ASP A 99 4.43 24.72 0.31
N VAL A 100 3.80 23.55 0.43
CA VAL A 100 2.36 23.40 0.14
C VAL A 100 1.51 24.14 1.16
N ALA A 101 1.92 24.15 2.44
CA ALA A 101 1.24 24.90 3.49
C ALA A 101 1.33 26.41 3.25
N ALA A 102 2.50 26.92 2.89
CA ALA A 102 2.71 28.32 2.53
C ALA A 102 1.86 28.73 1.32
N TYR A 103 1.83 27.91 0.26
CA TYR A 103 0.98 28.14 -0.91
C TYR A 103 -0.51 28.10 -0.55
N ARG A 104 -0.95 27.14 0.28
CA ARG A 104 -2.34 27.03 0.75
C ARG A 104 -2.75 28.24 1.58
N ALA A 105 -1.88 28.73 2.46
CA ALA A 105 -2.13 29.93 3.27
C ALA A 105 -2.21 31.19 2.40
N ALA A 106 -1.27 31.36 1.46
CA ALA A 106 -1.29 32.47 0.51
C ALA A 106 -2.54 32.45 -0.38
N ARG A 107 -2.97 31.26 -0.85
CA ARG A 107 -4.21 31.07 -1.60
C ARG A 107 -5.45 31.34 -0.75
N ALA A 108 -5.47 30.92 0.52
CA ALA A 108 -6.60 31.17 1.41
C ALA A 108 -6.76 32.68 1.67
N ALA A 109 -5.66 33.41 1.88
CA ALA A 109 -5.67 34.87 2.01
C ALA A 109 -6.16 35.56 0.72
N ALA A 110 -5.71 35.08 -0.44
CA ALA A 110 -6.12 35.54 -1.77
C ALA A 110 -7.61 35.31 -2.10
N VAL A 111 -8.19 34.21 -1.59
CA VAL A 111 -9.61 33.86 -1.83
C VAL A 111 -10.53 34.50 -0.78
N GLY A 112 -10.01 34.82 0.42
CA GLY A 112 -10.71 35.52 1.48
C GLY A 112 -10.79 37.05 1.34
N GLY A 113 -10.01 37.65 0.44
CA GLY A 113 -10.06 39.07 0.12
C GLY A 113 -9.22 39.40 -1.11
N GLU A 114 -9.91 39.65 -2.22
CA GLU A 114 -9.40 40.18 -3.51
C GLU A 114 -8.28 39.38 -4.21
N ALA A 115 -8.57 38.91 -5.43
CA ALA A 115 -7.70 38.03 -6.21
C ALA A 115 -6.31 38.64 -6.47
N PRO A 116 -5.20 38.01 -6.02
CA PRO A 116 -3.87 38.42 -6.43
C PRO A 116 -3.50 37.74 -7.73
N ALA A 117 -3.02 38.56 -8.66
CA ALA A 117 -2.41 38.16 -9.91
C ALA A 117 -1.43 36.99 -9.71
N ALA A 118 -1.50 36.02 -10.63
CA ALA A 118 -0.69 34.80 -10.63
C ALA A 118 0.77 35.07 -10.21
N PRO A 119 1.36 34.24 -9.32
CA PRO A 119 2.75 34.44 -8.96
C PRO A 119 3.58 34.27 -10.22
N ALA A 120 4.33 35.31 -10.54
CA ALA A 120 5.26 35.36 -11.66
C ALA A 120 6.09 34.07 -11.64
N ARG A 121 5.82 33.20 -12.62
CA ARG A 121 6.75 32.19 -13.10
C ARG A 121 8.10 32.91 -13.15
N LYS A 122 9.09 32.48 -12.35
CA LYS A 122 10.48 32.85 -12.62
C LYS A 122 10.78 32.25 -13.99
N ALA A 123 10.52 33.04 -15.03
CA ALA A 123 11.12 32.87 -16.32
C ALA A 123 12.61 33.05 -16.08
N SER A 124 13.28 31.94 -15.76
CA SER A 124 14.71 31.78 -15.97
C SER A 124 14.93 31.77 -17.48
N GLY A 125 14.71 32.93 -18.09
CA GLY A 125 15.21 33.26 -19.41
C GLY A 125 16.71 33.41 -19.28
N THR A 126 17.43 32.32 -19.51
CA THR A 126 18.83 32.42 -19.94
C THR A 126 18.84 32.28 -21.45
N ALA A 127 18.43 33.35 -22.10
CA ALA A 127 18.98 33.79 -23.37
C ALA A 127 19.23 35.29 -23.20
N PRO A 128 20.46 35.77 -23.46
CA PRO A 128 20.63 36.36 -24.78
C PRO A 128 22.03 36.17 -25.42
N ALA A 129 21.97 36.04 -26.75
CA ALA A 129 22.79 36.70 -27.78
C ALA A 129 24.33 36.66 -27.68
N ARG A 130 24.95 35.86 -28.56
CA ARG A 130 25.75 36.39 -29.68
C ARG A 130 25.78 35.42 -30.85
#